data_AF-A0A1F9N9G3-F1
#
_entry.id   AF-A0A1F9N9G3-F1
#
_cell.length_a   1.000
_cell.length_b   1.000
_cell.length_c   1.000
_cell.angle_alpha   90.00
_cell.angle_beta   90.00
_cell.angle_gamma   90.00
#
_symmetry.space_group_name_H-M   'P 1'
#
loop_
_entity.id
_entity.type
_entity.pdbx_description
1 polymer ?
#
loop_
_entity_poly.entity_id
_entity_poly.type
_entity_poly.pdbx_seq_one_letter_code
_entity_poly.pdbx_strand_id
1 'polypeptide(L)'
;MFRLPDNLLNLSAEEAARRIALANFAAAEEAFVRLGDEGDTEALHDFRVAIRRTRSTLRVYRRHLRGNPIKRLSQKLQDLQRATNDGRDAEVQIKWLEGHCASLTPSELRGHSWLLEHLRGVRQHALVETSVSLKKRFVRLARDVPAALGTLQVDLCAGNPPALAEVAGQLIVARVERLRRLLGRIGNHEDADAAHRARIAGKQLRYLLEPIAANVSAVAECAERLKGLQDVLGRLHDNHVLARALGDAHAQVAAQNARRSHEQALTEREPQRRAATESERPGLLVLTRQIAQEREELFGELELDWLGEAGTQLLTDIFGLSELLRNAAGSPVEIERKYLLASLPDVTQDATSVEIEQGWIPGERLMERIRRVVQNDQVTYLRTVKLGSGVQRIEIEEETSAEVFAAMWLLTAGKRVCKRRHYLEVDGFTWEIDAFCDRDLVLAEIELPTATTPVELPAWLAPLVIREVTDEAEFCNINLAR
;
A
#
# COMPACT_ATOMS: atom_id res chain seq x y z
N MET A 1 -17.46 1.64 4.96
CA MET A 1 -16.30 1.37 4.08
C MET A 1 -15.58 2.66 3.70
N PHE A 2 -14.44 2.92 4.36
CA PHE A 2 -13.57 4.05 4.04
C PHE A 2 -12.82 3.75 2.73
N ARG A 3 -13.11 4.46 1.63
CA ARG A 3 -12.41 4.26 0.35
C ARG A 3 -11.21 5.21 0.27
N LEU A 4 -10.05 4.68 -0.11
CA LEU A 4 -8.88 5.51 -0.40
C LEU A 4 -9.12 6.29 -1.70
N PRO A 5 -8.64 7.54 -1.81
CA PRO A 5 -8.87 8.37 -2.99
C PRO A 5 -8.07 7.85 -4.19
N ASP A 6 -8.57 8.06 -5.41
CA ASP A 6 -7.93 7.57 -6.63
C ASP A 6 -6.59 8.29 -6.91
N ASN A 7 -6.40 9.50 -6.39
CA ASN A 7 -5.14 10.26 -6.47
C ASN A 7 -4.16 9.98 -5.31
N LEU A 8 -4.33 8.87 -4.56
CA LEU A 8 -3.55 8.54 -3.36
C LEU A 8 -2.03 8.69 -3.53
N LEU A 9 -1.50 8.30 -4.69
CA LEU A 9 -0.07 8.34 -5.02
C LEU A 9 0.50 9.77 -5.09
N ASN A 10 -0.34 10.74 -5.47
CA ASN A 10 0.05 12.14 -5.66
C ASN A 10 -0.13 12.97 -4.38
N LEU A 11 -0.85 12.44 -3.39
CA LEU A 11 -0.94 13.08 -2.08
C LEU A 11 0.43 13.09 -1.41
N SER A 12 0.65 14.05 -0.51
CA SER A 12 1.84 14.03 0.35
C SER A 12 1.90 12.71 1.13
N ALA A 13 3.11 12.20 1.36
CA ALA A 13 3.30 10.95 2.09
C ALA A 13 2.69 11.01 3.50
N GLU A 14 2.68 12.20 4.13
CA GLU A 14 2.01 12.42 5.41
C GLU A 14 0.49 12.22 5.31
N GLU A 15 -0.15 12.91 4.37
CA GLU A 15 -1.60 12.86 4.19
C GLU A 15 -2.07 11.46 3.81
N ALA A 16 -1.42 10.84 2.83
CA ALA A 16 -1.73 9.48 2.41
C ALA A 16 -1.56 8.48 3.57
N ALA A 17 -0.46 8.56 4.33
CA ALA A 17 -0.25 7.67 5.47
C ALA A 17 -1.33 7.84 6.55
N ARG A 18 -1.80 9.06 6.82
CA ARG A 18 -2.94 9.31 7.73
C ARG A 18 -4.22 8.66 7.21
N ARG A 19 -4.56 8.86 5.94
CA ARG A 19 -5.76 8.27 5.30
C ARG A 19 -5.72 6.74 5.30
N ILE A 20 -4.57 6.14 4.96
CA ILE A 20 -4.37 4.69 5.01
C ILE A 20 -4.51 4.15 6.43
N ALA A 21 -3.92 4.82 7.42
CA ALA A 21 -4.03 4.39 8.82
C ALA A 21 -5.47 4.50 9.34
N LEU A 22 -6.19 5.56 8.98
CA LEU A 22 -7.61 5.73 9.32
C LEU A 22 -8.50 4.68 8.65
N ALA A 23 -8.29 4.38 7.37
CA ALA A 23 -9.03 3.33 6.67
C ALA A 23 -8.81 1.94 7.30
N ASN A 24 -7.56 1.60 7.62
CA ASN A 24 -7.24 0.37 8.33
C ASN A 24 -7.86 0.32 9.73
N PHE A 25 -7.93 1.45 10.43
CA PHE A 25 -8.53 1.52 11.75
C PHE A 25 -10.05 1.43 11.71
N ALA A 26 -10.70 2.02 10.71
CA ALA A 26 -12.14 1.86 10.47
C ALA A 26 -12.51 0.39 10.24
N ALA A 27 -11.70 -0.37 9.49
CA ALA A 27 -11.88 -1.82 9.36
C ALA A 27 -11.75 -2.55 10.70
N ALA A 28 -10.92 -2.05 11.62
CA ALA A 28 -10.84 -2.60 12.98
C ALA A 28 -12.10 -2.28 13.79
N GLU A 29 -12.71 -1.10 13.62
CA GLU A 29 -13.98 -0.76 14.27
C GLU A 29 -15.13 -1.64 13.76
N GLU A 30 -15.21 -1.87 12.45
CA GLU A 30 -16.19 -2.78 11.83
C GLU A 30 -16.02 -4.22 12.36
N ALA A 31 -14.78 -4.73 12.38
CA ALA A 31 -14.49 -6.06 12.94
C ALA A 31 -14.72 -6.15 14.46
N PHE A 32 -14.49 -5.05 15.19
CA PHE A 32 -14.73 -5.00 16.64
C PHE A 32 -16.21 -5.12 17.00
N VAL A 33 -17.12 -4.58 16.18
CA VAL A 33 -18.56 -4.76 16.36
C VAL A 33 -18.94 -6.22 16.19
N ARG A 34 -18.36 -6.90 15.19
CA ARG A 34 -18.58 -8.33 14.91
C ARG A 34 -18.09 -9.26 16.03
N LEU A 35 -17.15 -8.83 16.88
CA LEU A 35 -16.70 -9.62 18.04
C LEU A 35 -17.80 -9.93 19.07
N GLY A 36 -18.93 -9.21 19.02
CA GLY A 36 -20.09 -9.51 19.86
C GLY A 36 -20.95 -10.67 19.35
N ASP A 37 -20.70 -11.15 18.13
CA ASP A 37 -21.40 -12.29 17.54
C ASP A 37 -20.62 -13.58 17.80
N GLU A 38 -21.18 -14.47 18.61
CA GLU A 38 -20.56 -15.76 18.94
C GLU A 38 -20.46 -16.71 17.72
N GLY A 39 -21.22 -16.45 16.65
CA GLY A 39 -21.17 -17.22 15.41
C GLY A 39 -20.06 -16.81 14.45
N ASP A 40 -19.44 -15.64 14.63
CA ASP A 40 -18.43 -15.11 13.71
C ASP A 40 -17.00 -15.51 14.12
N THR A 41 -16.57 -16.67 13.62
CA THR A 41 -15.23 -17.22 13.91
C THR A 41 -14.07 -16.42 13.28
N GLU A 42 -14.34 -15.48 12.36
CA GLU A 42 -13.31 -14.68 11.69
C GLU A 42 -13.21 -13.24 12.24
N ALA A 43 -14.17 -12.79 13.03
CA ALA A 43 -14.18 -11.42 13.59
C ALA A 43 -12.88 -11.07 14.35
N LEU A 44 -12.37 -11.99 15.18
CA LEU A 44 -11.10 -11.78 15.90
C LEU A 44 -9.89 -11.76 14.98
N HIS A 45 -9.92 -12.56 13.91
CA HIS A 45 -8.89 -12.53 12.89
C HIS A 45 -8.85 -11.18 12.19
N ASP A 46 -9.99 -10.74 11.65
CA ASP A 46 -10.13 -9.49 10.92
C ASP A 46 -9.75 -8.29 11.79
N PHE A 47 -10.21 -8.26 13.03
CA PHE A 47 -9.85 -7.24 14.01
C PHE A 47 -8.33 -7.17 14.22
N ARG A 48 -7.68 -8.31 14.45
CA ARG A 48 -6.22 -8.38 14.64
C ARG A 48 -5.45 -7.97 13.39
N VAL A 49 -5.94 -8.33 12.19
CA VAL A 49 -5.35 -7.93 10.92
C VAL A 49 -5.42 -6.41 10.76
N ALA A 50 -6.58 -5.81 10.98
CA ALA A 50 -6.80 -4.38 10.86
C ALA A 50 -5.93 -3.57 11.86
N ILE A 51 -5.88 -3.97 13.14
CA ILE A 51 -5.00 -3.36 14.14
C ILE A 51 -3.51 -3.44 13.73
N ARG A 52 -3.10 -4.59 13.19
CA ARG A 52 -1.71 -4.79 12.73
C ARG A 52 -1.37 -3.92 11.52
N ARG A 53 -2.28 -3.81 10.55
CA ARG A 53 -2.13 -2.92 9.37
C ARG A 53 -1.99 -1.48 9.80
N THR A 54 -2.89 -0.98 10.65
CA THR A 54 -2.82 0.38 11.23
C THR A 54 -1.46 0.63 11.89
N ARG A 55 -1.02 -0.28 12.76
CA ARG A 55 0.30 -0.14 13.42
C ARG A 55 1.45 -0.18 12.41
N SER A 56 1.37 -1.02 11.38
CA SER A 56 2.39 -1.11 10.34
C SER A 56 2.53 0.21 9.58
N THR A 57 1.41 0.80 9.15
CA THR A 57 1.38 2.11 8.47
C THR A 57 2.00 3.20 9.35
N LEU A 58 1.56 3.33 10.61
CA LEU A 58 2.09 4.33 11.54
C LEU A 58 3.59 4.17 11.78
N ARG A 59 4.08 2.92 11.84
CA ARG A 59 5.50 2.63 12.06
C ARG A 59 6.33 2.91 10.82
N VAL A 60 5.85 2.55 9.63
CA VAL A 60 6.61 2.65 8.39
C VAL A 60 6.76 4.12 7.95
N TYR A 61 5.69 4.91 8.08
CA TYR A 61 5.66 6.33 7.71
C TYR A 61 6.01 7.26 8.89
N ARG A 62 6.51 6.74 10.01
CA ARG A 62 6.77 7.52 11.24
C ARG A 62 7.61 8.78 11.02
N ARG A 63 8.54 8.77 10.05
CA ARG A 63 9.41 9.91 9.74
C ARG A 63 8.68 11.03 8.98
N HIS A 64 7.58 10.70 8.31
CA HIS A 64 6.78 11.63 7.50
C HIS A 64 5.53 12.12 8.22
N LEU A 65 5.06 11.40 9.23
CA LEU A 65 3.91 11.80 10.03
C LEU A 65 4.31 12.83 11.10
N ARG A 66 3.84 14.09 10.98
CA ARG A 66 4.06 15.15 11.97
C ARG A 66 3.08 15.02 13.15
N GLY A 67 3.51 15.43 14.34
CA GLY A 67 2.67 15.44 15.55
C GLY A 67 2.99 14.37 16.61
N ASN A 68 2.61 14.66 17.86
CA ASN A 68 3.27 14.13 19.06
C ASN A 68 2.74 12.80 19.69
N PRO A 69 1.69 12.08 19.22
CA PRO A 69 1.32 10.79 19.83
C PRO A 69 1.59 9.52 18.98
N ILE A 70 2.21 9.56 17.79
CA ILE A 70 2.31 8.36 16.91
C ILE A 70 3.04 7.18 17.58
N LYS A 71 4.13 7.45 18.31
CA LYS A 71 4.86 6.42 19.07
C LYS A 71 3.96 5.82 20.17
N ARG A 72 3.21 6.66 20.87
CA ARG A 72 2.30 6.24 21.96
C ARG A 72 1.12 5.43 21.40
N LEU A 73 0.52 5.86 20.30
CA LEU A 73 -0.55 5.13 19.61
C LEU A 73 -0.06 3.77 19.10
N SER A 74 1.12 3.74 18.46
CA SER A 74 1.73 2.49 18.00
C SER A 74 1.97 1.51 19.14
N GLN A 75 2.36 1.99 20.33
CA GLN A 75 2.51 1.16 21.52
C GLN A 75 1.17 0.64 22.03
N LYS A 76 0.16 1.50 22.16
CA LYS A 76 -1.21 1.09 22.58
C LYS A 76 -1.79 0.02 21.64
N LEU A 77 -1.63 0.17 20.32
CA LEU A 77 -2.03 -0.83 19.32
C LEU A 77 -1.24 -2.14 19.46
N GLN A 78 0.05 -2.07 19.81
CA GLN A 78 0.85 -3.25 20.09
C GLN A 78 0.37 -4.00 21.34
N ASP A 79 0.07 -3.28 22.41
CA ASP A 79 -0.39 -3.89 23.66
C ASP A 79 -1.76 -4.54 23.47
N LEU A 80 -2.63 -3.93 22.67
CA LEU A 80 -3.91 -4.51 22.26
C LEU A 80 -3.74 -5.81 21.45
N GLN A 81 -2.80 -5.82 20.50
CA GLN A 81 -2.50 -7.02 19.72
C GLN A 81 -1.90 -8.13 20.60
N ARG A 82 -1.01 -7.79 21.53
CA ARG A 82 -0.39 -8.77 22.45
C ARG A 82 -1.41 -9.44 23.34
N ALA A 83 -2.37 -8.68 23.85
CA ALA A 83 -3.45 -9.22 24.67
C ALA A 83 -4.33 -10.26 23.95
N THR A 84 -4.28 -10.33 22.62
CA THR A 84 -5.08 -11.29 21.82
C THR A 84 -4.25 -12.40 21.20
N ASN A 85 -2.98 -12.56 21.59
CA ASN A 85 -2.11 -13.59 21.02
C ASN A 85 -2.52 -14.99 21.47
N ASP A 86 -2.58 -15.23 22.77
CA ASP A 86 -2.81 -16.57 23.33
C ASP A 86 -4.14 -17.18 22.84
N GLY A 87 -5.21 -16.35 22.77
CA GLY A 87 -6.49 -16.79 22.22
C GLY A 87 -6.41 -17.17 20.74
N ARG A 88 -5.69 -16.40 19.91
CA ARG A 88 -5.54 -16.72 18.49
C ARG A 88 -4.62 -17.92 18.25
N ASP A 89 -3.56 -18.05 19.03
CA ASP A 89 -2.64 -19.18 18.92
C ASP A 89 -3.39 -20.47 19.27
N ALA A 90 -4.21 -20.47 20.33
CA ALA A 90 -5.08 -21.58 20.68
C ALA A 90 -6.11 -21.92 19.59
N GLU A 91 -6.74 -20.93 18.94
CA GLU A 91 -7.66 -21.16 17.81
C GLU A 91 -6.99 -21.92 16.65
N VAL A 92 -5.79 -21.48 16.26
CA VAL A 92 -5.04 -22.11 15.16
C VAL A 92 -4.65 -23.54 15.52
N GLN A 93 -4.20 -23.76 16.75
CA GLN A 93 -3.79 -25.07 17.24
C GLN A 93 -4.97 -26.05 17.37
N ILE A 94 -6.13 -25.60 17.87
CA ILE A 94 -7.36 -26.40 17.94
C ILE A 94 -7.78 -26.85 16.53
N LYS A 95 -7.81 -25.92 15.57
CA LYS A 95 -8.16 -26.23 14.17
C LYS A 95 -7.22 -27.27 13.56
N TRP A 96 -5.92 -27.17 13.84
CA TRP A 96 -4.95 -28.17 13.41
C TRP A 96 -5.26 -29.54 14.04
N LEU A 97 -5.47 -29.61 15.36
CA LEU A 97 -5.76 -30.88 16.04
C LEU A 97 -7.05 -31.55 15.55
N GLU A 98 -8.10 -30.78 15.28
CA GLU A 98 -9.36 -31.30 14.75
C GLU A 98 -9.19 -31.96 13.38
N GLY A 99 -8.20 -31.52 12.58
CA GLY A 99 -7.82 -32.14 11.31
C GLY A 99 -6.93 -33.38 11.43
N HIS A 100 -6.33 -33.65 12.60
CA HIS A 100 -5.26 -34.65 12.77
C HIS A 100 -5.63 -35.81 13.71
N CYS A 101 -6.90 -36.23 13.73
CA CYS A 101 -7.39 -37.31 14.59
C CYS A 101 -7.77 -38.62 13.86
N ALA A 102 -7.98 -38.59 12.54
CA ALA A 102 -8.59 -39.69 11.78
C ALA A 102 -7.78 -41.00 11.78
N SER A 103 -6.44 -40.90 11.88
CA SER A 103 -5.54 -42.06 11.84
C SER A 103 -5.03 -42.49 13.23
N LEU A 104 -5.56 -41.91 14.32
CA LEU A 104 -5.06 -42.18 15.67
C LEU A 104 -5.68 -43.46 16.24
N THR A 105 -4.85 -44.28 16.89
CA THR A 105 -5.31 -45.44 17.66
C THR A 105 -6.06 -45.00 18.93
N PRO A 106 -6.86 -45.88 19.57
CA PRO A 106 -7.55 -45.55 20.82
C PRO A 106 -6.63 -45.05 21.94
N SER A 107 -5.37 -45.53 21.99
CA SER A 107 -4.39 -45.07 22.98
C SER A 107 -3.89 -43.66 22.70
N GLU A 108 -3.73 -43.32 21.42
CA GLU A 108 -3.24 -42.02 20.96
C GLU A 108 -4.32 -40.94 21.03
N LEU A 109 -5.58 -41.30 20.77
CA LEU A 109 -6.73 -40.41 20.90
C LEU A 109 -6.86 -39.80 22.30
N ARG A 110 -6.36 -40.46 23.35
CA ARG A 110 -6.34 -39.90 24.70
C ARG A 110 -5.44 -38.68 24.82
N GLY A 111 -4.22 -38.75 24.28
CA GLY A 111 -3.28 -37.62 24.29
C GLY A 111 -3.76 -36.46 23.43
N HIS A 112 -4.35 -36.78 22.28
CA HIS A 112 -5.03 -35.79 21.43
C HIS A 112 -6.18 -35.11 22.16
N SER A 113 -7.09 -35.87 22.75
CA SER A 113 -8.26 -35.33 23.46
C SER A 113 -7.86 -34.48 24.66
N TRP A 114 -6.83 -34.91 25.41
CA TRP A 114 -6.28 -34.15 26.52
C TRP A 114 -5.75 -32.78 26.06
N LEU A 115 -4.98 -32.75 24.96
CA LEU A 115 -4.42 -31.51 24.43
C LEU A 115 -5.49 -30.58 23.88
N LEU A 116 -6.48 -31.14 23.20
CA LEU A 116 -7.63 -30.40 22.68
C LEU A 116 -8.39 -29.71 23.81
N GLU A 117 -8.66 -30.43 24.91
CA GLU A 117 -9.33 -29.88 26.08
C GLU A 117 -8.48 -28.82 26.79
N HIS A 118 -7.18 -29.08 26.93
CA HIS A 118 -6.23 -28.10 27.48
C HIS A 118 -6.26 -26.78 26.69
N LEU A 119 -6.16 -26.85 25.36
CA LEU A 119 -6.17 -25.66 24.50
C LEU A 119 -7.53 -24.96 24.48
N ARG A 120 -8.65 -25.70 24.57
CA ARG A 120 -9.98 -25.10 24.75
C ARG A 120 -10.07 -24.31 26.06
N GLY A 121 -9.49 -24.84 27.14
CA GLY A 121 -9.34 -24.14 28.41
C GLY A 121 -8.51 -22.86 28.29
N VAL A 122 -7.36 -22.92 27.62
CA VAL A 122 -6.50 -21.75 27.34
C VAL A 122 -7.26 -20.69 26.54
N ARG A 123 -7.96 -21.08 25.46
CA ARG A 123 -8.77 -20.18 24.64
C ARG A 123 -9.86 -19.50 25.46
N GLN A 124 -10.59 -20.27 26.28
CA GLN A 124 -11.68 -19.75 27.10
C GLN A 124 -11.16 -18.75 28.14
N HIS A 125 -10.04 -19.07 28.81
CA HIS A 125 -9.42 -18.17 29.78
C HIS A 125 -8.95 -16.88 29.09
N ALA A 126 -8.28 -16.99 27.94
CA ALA A 126 -7.83 -15.84 27.16
C ALA A 126 -9.00 -14.94 26.73
N LEU A 127 -10.14 -15.51 26.30
CA LEU A 127 -11.34 -14.76 25.93
C LEU A 127 -11.92 -13.99 27.12
N VAL A 128 -12.09 -14.66 28.27
CA VAL A 128 -12.67 -14.06 29.49
C VAL A 128 -11.79 -12.94 30.01
N GLU A 129 -10.49 -13.19 30.20
CA GLU A 129 -9.54 -12.22 30.74
C GLU A 129 -9.36 -11.01 29.80
N THR A 130 -9.37 -11.27 28.50
CA THR A 130 -9.08 -10.25 27.50
C THR A 130 -10.30 -9.40 27.18
N SER A 131 -11.52 -9.93 27.14
CA SER A 131 -12.71 -9.26 26.59
C SER A 131 -13.00 -7.87 27.21
N VAL A 132 -13.07 -7.78 28.54
CA VAL A 132 -13.39 -6.53 29.25
C VAL A 132 -12.27 -5.50 29.09
N SER A 133 -11.02 -5.92 29.25
CA SER A 133 -9.85 -5.05 29.16
C SER A 133 -9.61 -4.59 27.71
N LEU A 134 -9.83 -5.48 26.74
CA LEU A 134 -9.76 -5.21 25.31
C LEU A 134 -10.81 -4.19 24.89
N LYS A 135 -12.08 -4.36 25.29
CA LYS A 135 -13.14 -3.38 24.99
C LYS A 135 -12.80 -2.00 25.53
N LYS A 136 -12.38 -1.90 26.80
CA LYS A 136 -11.97 -0.61 27.41
C LYS A 136 -10.78 0.03 26.68
N ARG A 137 -9.76 -0.76 26.32
CA ARG A 137 -8.57 -0.26 25.60
C ARG A 137 -8.92 0.17 24.18
N PHE A 138 -9.75 -0.59 23.48
CA PHE A 138 -10.14 -0.31 22.11
C PHE A 138 -11.01 0.95 22.02
N VAL A 139 -11.99 1.13 22.91
CA VAL A 139 -12.81 2.37 22.95
C VAL A 139 -11.95 3.62 23.11
N ARG A 140 -10.89 3.55 23.92
CA ARG A 140 -9.92 4.67 24.03
C ARG A 140 -9.18 4.91 22.72
N LEU A 141 -8.74 3.85 22.04
CA LEU A 141 -8.10 3.94 20.73
C LEU A 141 -9.04 4.49 19.65
N ALA A 142 -10.32 4.09 19.67
CA ALA A 142 -11.34 4.56 18.74
C ALA A 142 -11.58 6.08 18.84
N ARG A 143 -11.34 6.67 20.01
CA ARG A 143 -11.28 8.12 20.17
C ARG A 143 -9.92 8.71 19.79
N ASP A 144 -8.84 8.13 20.30
CA ASP A 144 -7.49 8.71 20.22
C ASP A 144 -6.91 8.66 18.78
N VAL A 145 -7.25 7.65 17.98
CA VAL A 145 -6.72 7.47 16.62
C VAL A 145 -7.29 8.51 15.64
N PRO A 146 -8.61 8.69 15.50
CA PRO A 146 -9.18 9.77 14.68
C PRO A 146 -8.74 11.15 15.14
N ALA A 147 -8.70 11.40 16.46
CA ALA A 147 -8.25 12.69 16.99
C ALA A 147 -6.79 13.02 16.63
N ALA A 148 -5.91 12.02 16.55
CA ALA A 148 -4.51 12.23 16.20
C ALA A 148 -4.25 12.31 14.70
N LEU A 149 -5.03 11.58 13.89
CA LEU A 149 -4.76 11.40 12.46
C LEU A 149 -5.67 12.22 11.56
N GLY A 150 -6.86 12.62 12.04
CA GLY A 150 -7.91 13.27 11.26
C GLY A 150 -7.64 14.73 10.89
N THR A 151 -6.66 15.38 11.53
CA THR A 151 -6.26 16.75 11.18
C THR A 151 -4.87 16.74 10.53
N LEU A 152 -4.78 17.33 9.35
CA LEU A 152 -3.51 17.58 8.65
C LEU A 152 -3.13 19.05 8.87
N GLN A 153 -1.88 19.29 9.29
CA GLN A 153 -1.31 20.64 9.34
C GLN A 153 -0.35 20.80 8.17
N VAL A 154 -0.67 21.71 7.26
CA VAL A 154 0.16 22.05 6.11
C VAL A 154 0.90 23.35 6.40
N ASP A 155 2.22 23.34 6.26
CA ASP A 155 3.03 24.55 6.36
C ASP A 155 3.10 25.19 4.98
N LEU A 156 2.48 26.36 4.82
CA LEU A 156 2.40 27.09 3.55
C LEU A 156 3.74 27.72 3.13
N CYS A 157 4.73 27.74 4.03
CA CYS A 157 6.05 28.33 3.80
C CYS A 157 7.17 27.29 3.67
N ALA A 158 6.92 26.03 4.05
CA ALA A 158 7.86 24.93 3.81
C ALA A 158 7.76 24.47 2.35
N GLY A 159 8.86 23.97 1.80
CA GLY A 159 8.84 23.30 0.48
C GLY A 159 7.84 22.14 0.46
N ASN A 160 7.39 21.76 -0.74
CA ASN A 160 6.38 20.70 -0.90
C ASN A 160 6.84 19.41 -0.22
N PRO A 161 6.00 18.80 0.64
CA PRO A 161 6.32 17.51 1.22
C PRO A 161 6.39 16.44 0.11
N PRO A 162 7.25 15.43 0.24
CA PRO A 162 7.40 14.40 -0.79
C PRO A 162 6.08 13.65 -0.99
N ALA A 163 5.78 13.32 -2.25
CA ALA A 163 4.59 12.55 -2.61
C ALA A 163 4.65 11.13 -2.05
N LEU A 164 3.49 10.49 -1.88
CA LEU A 164 3.42 9.11 -1.42
C LEU A 164 4.21 8.19 -2.34
N ALA A 165 4.07 8.34 -3.65
CA ALA A 165 4.74 7.47 -4.63
C ALA A 165 6.27 7.46 -4.46
N GLU A 166 6.87 8.64 -4.26
CA GLU A 166 8.31 8.78 -4.01
C GLU A 166 8.73 8.07 -2.71
N VAL A 167 8.04 8.37 -1.60
CA VAL A 167 8.35 7.81 -0.29
C VAL A 167 8.10 6.30 -0.26
N ALA A 168 7.00 5.83 -0.85
CA ALA A 168 6.67 4.42 -0.95
C ALA A 168 7.73 3.67 -1.77
N GLY A 169 8.20 4.23 -2.89
CA GLY A 169 9.29 3.67 -3.68
C GLY A 169 10.57 3.47 -2.86
N GLN A 170 10.99 4.49 -2.09
CA GLN A 170 12.15 4.39 -1.19
C GLN A 170 11.95 3.33 -0.09
N LEU A 171 10.76 3.29 0.50
CA LEU A 171 10.43 2.32 1.55
C LEU A 171 10.39 0.89 0.99
N ILE A 172 9.90 0.67 -0.22
CA ILE A 172 9.84 -0.65 -0.88
C ILE A 172 11.26 -1.22 -1.03
N VAL A 173 12.20 -0.43 -1.56
CA VAL A 173 13.61 -0.84 -1.72
C VAL A 173 14.18 -1.40 -0.40
N ALA A 174 14.10 -0.61 0.67
CA ALA A 174 14.64 -1.00 1.97
C ALA A 174 13.95 -2.26 2.55
N ARG A 175 12.67 -2.49 2.23
CA ARG A 175 11.91 -3.64 2.72
C ARG A 175 12.21 -4.91 1.92
N VAL A 176 12.36 -4.79 0.61
CA VAL A 176 12.76 -5.89 -0.29
C VAL A 176 14.14 -6.40 0.09
N GLU A 177 15.13 -5.51 0.24
CA GLU A 177 16.49 -5.90 0.65
C GLU A 177 16.52 -6.60 2.01
N ARG A 178 15.72 -6.10 2.96
CA ARG A 178 15.59 -6.75 4.27
C ARG A 178 14.95 -8.12 4.15
N LEU A 179 13.91 -8.29 3.34
CA LEU A 179 13.26 -9.58 3.14
C LEU A 179 14.23 -10.57 2.45
N ARG A 180 14.91 -10.15 1.39
CA ARG A 180 15.95 -10.93 0.69
C ARG A 180 16.99 -11.48 1.66
N ARG A 181 17.57 -10.61 2.50
CA ARG A 181 18.57 -11.02 3.51
C ARG A 181 18.03 -11.96 4.56
N LEU A 182 16.74 -11.92 4.89
CA LEU A 182 16.13 -12.79 5.88
C LEU A 182 15.79 -14.15 5.28
N LEU A 183 15.31 -14.19 4.04
CA LEU A 183 15.08 -15.45 3.30
C LEU A 183 16.40 -16.20 3.07
N GLY A 184 17.46 -15.51 2.66
CA GLY A 184 18.79 -16.12 2.48
C GLY A 184 19.48 -16.62 3.76
N ARG A 185 18.85 -16.46 4.94
CA ARG A 185 19.31 -17.05 6.21
C ARG A 185 18.57 -18.32 6.59
N ILE A 186 17.56 -18.70 5.83
CA ILE A 186 16.79 -19.93 6.04
C ILE A 186 17.50 -20.99 5.20
N GLY A 187 18.32 -21.81 5.84
CA GLY A 187 19.03 -22.91 5.19
C GLY A 187 18.38 -24.27 5.45
N ASN A 188 17.62 -24.40 6.54
CA ASN A 188 16.90 -25.64 6.87
C ASN A 188 15.65 -25.36 7.71
N HIS A 189 14.91 -26.42 8.00
CA HIS A 189 13.65 -26.38 8.75
C HIS A 189 13.81 -26.02 10.24
N GLU A 190 15.03 -26.01 10.81
CA GLU A 190 15.30 -25.60 12.19
C GLU A 190 15.53 -24.09 12.33
N ASP A 191 15.68 -23.34 11.23
CA ASP A 191 15.93 -21.89 11.20
C ASP A 191 14.66 -21.06 11.52
N ALA A 192 13.92 -21.46 12.54
CA ALA A 192 12.64 -20.89 12.96
C ALA A 192 12.70 -19.37 13.17
N ASP A 193 13.81 -18.88 13.74
CA ASP A 193 14.04 -17.46 14.00
C ASP A 193 14.18 -16.64 12.71
N ALA A 194 14.89 -17.18 11.72
CA ALA A 194 15.07 -16.54 10.41
C ALA A 194 13.73 -16.54 9.65
N ALA A 195 13.05 -17.69 9.61
CA ALA A 195 11.73 -17.83 8.99
C ALA A 195 10.69 -16.89 9.62
N HIS A 196 10.66 -16.78 10.95
CA HIS A 196 9.75 -15.87 11.65
C HIS A 196 10.04 -14.40 11.31
N ARG A 197 11.32 -14.00 11.28
CA ARG A 197 11.71 -12.63 10.91
C ARG A 197 11.37 -12.34 9.45
N ALA A 198 11.59 -13.30 8.54
CA ALA A 198 11.21 -13.21 7.13
C ALA A 198 9.69 -13.03 6.98
N ARG A 199 8.88 -13.83 7.69
CA ARG A 199 7.41 -13.70 7.74
C ARG A 199 6.98 -12.29 8.14
N ILE A 200 7.60 -11.73 9.19
CA ILE A 200 7.30 -10.36 9.63
C ILE A 200 7.68 -9.34 8.55
N ALA A 201 8.83 -9.50 7.91
CA ALA A 201 9.28 -8.61 6.84
C ALA A 201 8.37 -8.68 5.60
N GLY A 202 7.96 -9.88 5.20
CA GLY A 202 7.00 -10.10 4.10
C GLY A 202 5.66 -9.43 4.38
N LYS A 203 5.09 -9.61 5.58
CA LYS A 203 3.88 -8.89 6.00
C LYS A 203 4.05 -7.38 5.92
N GLN A 204 5.17 -6.85 6.42
CA GLN A 204 5.44 -5.41 6.38
C GLN A 204 5.52 -4.87 4.95
N LEU A 205 6.14 -5.62 4.04
CA LEU A 205 6.24 -5.27 2.62
C LEU A 205 4.85 -5.33 1.96
N ARG A 206 4.07 -6.39 2.19
CA ARG A 206 2.70 -6.48 1.64
C ARG A 206 1.80 -5.35 2.14
N TYR A 207 1.85 -5.00 3.43
CA TYR A 207 1.08 -3.87 3.96
C TYR A 207 1.51 -2.51 3.39
N LEU A 208 2.70 -2.41 2.78
CA LEU A 208 3.14 -1.22 2.06
C LEU A 208 2.59 -1.21 0.62
N LEU A 209 2.47 -2.38 -0.02
CA LEU A 209 1.98 -2.54 -1.40
C LEU A 209 0.44 -2.48 -1.50
N GLU A 210 -0.28 -3.12 -0.56
CA GLU A 210 -1.74 -3.25 -0.59
C GLU A 210 -2.49 -1.92 -0.80
N PRO A 211 -2.15 -0.81 -0.13
CA PRO A 211 -2.87 0.45 -0.33
C PRO A 211 -2.67 1.04 -1.72
N ILE A 212 -1.59 0.68 -2.41
CA ILE A 212 -1.20 1.19 -3.74
C ILE A 212 -1.72 0.26 -4.85
N ALA A 213 -2.04 -0.99 -4.53
CA ALA A 213 -2.50 -2.01 -5.49
C ALA A 213 -3.73 -1.58 -6.31
N ALA A 214 -4.59 -0.73 -5.75
CA ALA A 214 -5.76 -0.20 -6.46
C ALA A 214 -5.39 0.79 -7.59
N ASN A 215 -4.22 1.43 -7.50
CA ASN A 215 -3.76 2.44 -8.47
C ASN A 215 -2.83 1.87 -9.53
N VAL A 216 -2.18 0.73 -9.26
CA VAL A 216 -1.15 0.14 -10.13
C VAL A 216 -1.34 -1.38 -10.20
N SER A 217 -1.76 -1.91 -11.35
CA SER A 217 -2.03 -3.34 -11.54
C SER A 217 -0.83 -4.23 -11.23
N ALA A 218 0.38 -3.83 -11.64
CA ALA A 218 1.62 -4.55 -11.34
C ALA A 218 1.90 -4.67 -9.83
N VAL A 219 1.46 -3.68 -9.03
CA VAL A 219 1.57 -3.74 -7.56
C VAL A 219 0.60 -4.79 -7.01
N ALA A 220 -0.61 -4.90 -7.56
CA ALA A 220 -1.59 -5.91 -7.15
C ALA A 220 -1.09 -7.33 -7.39
N GLU A 221 -0.52 -7.61 -8.57
CA GLU A 221 0.05 -8.93 -8.90
C GLU A 221 1.18 -9.31 -7.94
N CYS A 222 2.12 -8.38 -7.70
CA CYS A 222 3.21 -8.59 -6.76
C CYS A 222 2.72 -8.80 -5.32
N ALA A 223 1.67 -8.10 -4.90
CA ALA A 223 1.08 -8.27 -3.57
C ALA A 223 0.45 -9.65 -3.39
N GLU A 224 -0.20 -10.20 -4.43
CA GLU A 224 -0.76 -11.56 -4.40
C GLU A 224 0.34 -12.64 -4.41
N ARG A 225 1.38 -12.51 -5.24
CA ARG A 225 2.53 -13.44 -5.18
C ARG A 225 3.21 -13.40 -3.81
N LEU A 226 3.38 -12.20 -3.23
CA LEU A 226 3.94 -12.03 -1.89
C LEU A 226 3.03 -12.58 -0.77
N LYS A 227 1.72 -12.70 -1.02
CA LYS A 227 0.78 -13.38 -0.12
C LYS A 227 1.04 -14.89 -0.11
N GLY A 228 1.28 -15.50 -1.27
CA GLY A 228 1.69 -16.92 -1.37
C GLY A 228 2.90 -17.25 -0.48
N LEU A 229 3.98 -16.47 -0.57
CA LEU A 229 5.14 -16.60 0.32
C LEU A 229 4.76 -16.50 1.81
N GLN A 230 3.86 -15.59 2.16
CA GLN A 230 3.43 -15.39 3.54
C GLN A 230 2.57 -16.52 4.09
N ASP A 231 1.85 -17.22 3.22
CA ASP A 231 1.01 -18.35 3.58
C ASP A 231 1.89 -19.53 3.97
N VAL A 232 2.93 -19.87 3.18
CA VAL A 232 3.92 -20.91 3.52
C VAL A 232 4.68 -20.57 4.79
N LEU A 233 5.27 -19.36 4.86
CA LEU A 233 5.96 -18.90 6.07
C LEU A 233 5.01 -18.81 7.28
N GLY A 234 3.71 -18.64 7.03
CA GLY A 234 2.66 -18.63 8.04
C GLY A 234 2.42 -19.99 8.64
N ARG A 235 2.15 -20.99 7.80
CA ARG A 235 2.01 -22.39 8.22
C ARG A 235 3.27 -22.86 8.96
N LEU A 236 4.46 -22.53 8.47
CA LEU A 236 5.72 -22.86 9.13
C LEU A 236 5.85 -22.21 10.52
N HIS A 237 5.43 -20.95 10.68
CA HIS A 237 5.42 -20.30 11.98
C HIS A 237 4.41 -20.94 12.94
N ASP A 238 3.20 -21.23 12.46
CA ASP A 238 2.13 -21.81 13.26
C ASP A 238 2.53 -23.24 13.72
N ASN A 239 3.20 -24.00 12.85
CA ASN A 239 3.83 -25.29 13.17
C ASN A 239 4.88 -25.14 14.29
N HIS A 240 5.80 -24.16 14.23
CA HIS A 240 6.78 -23.92 15.29
C HIS A 240 6.13 -23.56 16.65
N VAL A 241 5.06 -22.77 16.63
CA VAL A 241 4.32 -22.39 17.84
C VAL A 241 3.65 -23.62 18.45
N LEU A 242 3.02 -24.47 17.63
CA LEU A 242 2.40 -25.70 18.10
C LEU A 242 3.43 -26.74 18.58
N ALA A 243 4.58 -26.87 17.92
CA ALA A 243 5.68 -27.73 18.37
C ALA A 243 6.14 -27.38 19.79
N ARG A 244 6.25 -26.07 20.10
CA ARG A 244 6.55 -25.60 21.45
C ARG A 244 5.43 -25.98 22.44
N ALA A 245 4.17 -25.72 22.09
CA ALA A 245 3.03 -26.06 22.93
C ALA A 245 2.95 -27.58 23.23
N LEU A 246 3.28 -28.43 22.25
CA LEU A 246 3.41 -29.88 22.47
C LEU A 246 4.54 -30.23 23.43
N GLY A 247 5.69 -29.57 23.34
CA GLY A 247 6.80 -29.74 24.28
C GLY A 247 6.38 -29.40 25.71
N ASP A 248 5.68 -28.29 25.90
CA ASP A 248 5.15 -27.86 27.20
C ASP A 248 4.09 -28.85 27.73
N ALA A 249 3.20 -29.32 26.85
CA ALA A 249 2.21 -30.35 27.17
C ALA A 249 2.87 -31.68 27.61
N HIS A 250 3.92 -32.13 26.92
CA HIS A 250 4.69 -33.32 27.31
C HIS A 250 5.28 -33.17 28.71
N ALA A 251 5.87 -32.01 29.01
CA ALA A 251 6.43 -31.72 30.32
C ALA A 251 5.34 -31.73 31.41
N GLN A 252 4.17 -31.14 31.13
CA GLN A 252 3.04 -31.11 32.05
C GLN A 252 2.50 -32.51 32.33
N VAL A 253 2.26 -33.32 31.30
CA VAL A 253 1.78 -34.70 31.44
C VAL A 253 2.79 -35.56 32.19
N ALA A 254 4.09 -35.41 31.91
CA ALA A 254 5.14 -36.11 32.64
C ALA A 254 5.13 -35.75 34.14
N ALA A 255 5.00 -34.47 34.48
CA ALA A 255 4.92 -34.01 35.86
C ALA A 255 3.66 -34.52 36.57
N GLN A 256 2.51 -34.51 35.91
CA GLN A 256 1.25 -35.04 36.45
C GLN A 256 1.36 -36.56 36.71
N ASN A 257 1.93 -37.31 35.77
CA ASN A 257 2.13 -38.75 35.93
C ASN A 257 3.10 -39.05 37.09
N ALA A 258 4.18 -38.28 37.24
CA ALA A 258 5.08 -38.42 38.38
C ALA A 258 4.37 -38.16 39.73
N ARG A 259 3.48 -37.16 39.81
CA ARG A 259 2.66 -36.89 41.01
C ARG A 259 1.69 -38.03 41.31
N ARG A 260 0.93 -38.51 40.31
CA ARG A 260 0.02 -39.64 40.45
C ARG A 260 0.76 -40.88 40.97
N SER A 261 1.94 -41.17 40.43
CA SER A 261 2.78 -42.28 40.89
C SER A 261 3.27 -42.10 42.33
N HIS A 262 3.62 -40.89 42.74
CA HIS A 262 4.02 -40.59 44.12
C HIS A 262 2.84 -40.76 45.10
N GLU A 263 1.67 -40.23 44.76
CA GLU A 263 0.44 -40.34 45.57
C GLU A 263 0.01 -41.81 45.74
N GLN A 264 0.09 -42.61 44.67
CA GLN A 264 -0.16 -44.05 44.71
C GLN A 264 0.83 -44.79 45.62
N ALA A 265 2.10 -44.40 45.60
CA ALA A 265 3.11 -44.98 46.49
C ALA A 265 2.85 -44.67 47.98
N LEU A 266 2.16 -43.55 48.28
CA LEU A 266 1.79 -43.15 49.63
C LEU A 266 0.51 -43.82 50.17
N THR A 267 -0.37 -44.40 49.31
CA THR A 267 -1.76 -44.79 49.67
C THR A 267 -2.03 -46.31 49.79
N GLU A 268 -1.01 -47.17 49.68
CA GLU A 268 -0.97 -48.63 50.01
C GLU A 268 -1.19 -49.71 48.92
N ARG A 269 -0.40 -50.80 49.11
CA ARG A 269 -0.48 -52.24 48.72
C ARG A 269 -0.55 -52.64 47.23
N GLU A 270 0.58 -53.22 46.80
CA GLU A 270 0.90 -53.88 45.51
C GLU A 270 0.56 -53.07 44.24
N PRO A 271 1.54 -52.83 43.35
CA PRO A 271 1.29 -52.13 42.10
C PRO A 271 0.38 -52.99 41.22
N GLN A 272 -0.92 -52.72 41.24
CA GLN A 272 -1.81 -53.19 40.19
C GLN A 272 -1.27 -52.63 38.87
N ARG A 273 -0.71 -53.51 38.04
CA ARG A 273 -0.16 -53.24 36.69
C ARG A 273 -1.11 -52.46 35.75
N ARG A 274 -2.34 -52.14 36.18
CA ARG A 274 -3.39 -51.45 35.42
C ARG A 274 -3.17 -49.94 35.26
N ALA A 275 -2.51 -49.27 36.21
CA ALA A 275 -2.29 -47.81 36.12
C ALA A 275 -1.29 -47.40 35.01
N ALA A 276 -0.50 -48.33 34.48
CA ALA A 276 0.42 -48.09 33.36
C ALA A 276 -0.29 -47.95 31.99
N THR A 277 -1.60 -48.18 31.92
CA THR A 277 -2.34 -48.31 30.65
C THR A 277 -3.05 -47.02 30.20
N GLU A 278 -3.08 -45.98 31.04
CA GLU A 278 -3.83 -44.72 30.81
C GLU A 278 -2.89 -43.52 30.62
N SER A 279 -1.81 -43.68 29.86
CA SER A 279 -0.91 -42.55 29.57
C SER A 279 -1.41 -41.76 28.37
N GLU A 280 -1.42 -40.43 28.49
CA GLU A 280 -1.67 -39.46 27.43
C GLU A 280 -0.44 -39.31 26.49
N ARG A 281 0.73 -39.82 26.92
CA ARG A 281 2.02 -39.70 26.24
C ARG A 281 2.05 -40.27 24.81
N PRO A 282 1.48 -41.44 24.48
CA PRO A 282 1.51 -41.99 23.13
C PRO A 282 0.90 -41.02 22.10
N GLY A 283 -0.24 -40.41 22.44
CA GLY A 283 -0.90 -39.42 21.59
C GLY A 283 -0.03 -38.19 21.35
N LEU A 284 0.50 -37.61 22.43
CA LEU A 284 1.38 -36.44 22.32
C LEU A 284 2.65 -36.73 21.49
N LEU A 285 3.23 -37.93 21.60
CA LEU A 285 4.41 -38.33 20.82
C LEU A 285 4.09 -38.48 19.33
N VAL A 286 2.92 -39.01 18.98
CA VAL A 286 2.47 -39.12 17.60
C VAL A 286 2.24 -37.76 16.97
N LEU A 287 1.56 -36.86 17.69
CA LEU A 287 1.36 -35.47 17.23
C LEU A 287 2.70 -34.74 17.05
N THR A 288 3.67 -34.98 17.94
CA THR A 288 5.02 -34.39 17.81
C THR A 288 5.73 -34.86 16.54
N ARG A 289 5.60 -36.15 16.19
CA ARG A 289 6.16 -36.71 14.95
C ARG A 289 5.47 -36.14 13.71
N GLN A 290 4.14 -36.04 13.73
CA GLN A 290 3.37 -35.45 12.63
C GLN A 290 3.77 -33.99 12.37
N ILE A 291 3.94 -33.19 13.43
CA ILE A 291 4.39 -31.80 13.30
C ILE A 291 5.80 -31.70 12.76
N ALA A 292 6.71 -32.58 13.18
CA ALA A 292 8.07 -32.61 12.66
C ALA A 292 8.08 -32.94 11.16
N GLN A 293 7.30 -33.93 10.73
CA GLN A 293 7.15 -34.29 9.32
C GLN A 293 6.54 -33.13 8.50
N GLU A 294 5.42 -32.55 8.96
CA GLU A 294 4.79 -31.41 8.27
C GLU A 294 5.75 -30.21 8.17
N ARG A 295 6.62 -30.01 9.17
CA ARG A 295 7.64 -28.95 9.12
C ARG A 295 8.66 -29.18 8.02
N GLU A 296 9.11 -30.42 7.82
CA GLU A 296 10.01 -30.78 6.72
C GLU A 296 9.33 -30.57 5.37
N GLU A 297 8.07 -30.99 5.22
CA GLU A 297 7.28 -30.79 4.00
C GLU A 297 7.08 -29.29 3.69
N LEU A 298 6.74 -28.49 4.70
CA LEU A 298 6.59 -27.04 4.60
C LEU A 298 7.90 -26.34 4.22
N PHE A 299 9.02 -26.83 4.74
CA PHE A 299 10.34 -26.31 4.36
C PHE A 299 10.65 -26.67 2.90
N GLY A 300 10.34 -27.88 2.45
CA GLY A 300 10.49 -28.28 1.04
C GLY A 300 9.66 -27.40 0.10
N GLU A 301 8.40 -27.11 0.45
CA GLU A 301 7.54 -26.16 -0.28
C GLU A 301 8.18 -24.76 -0.31
N LEU A 302 8.67 -24.27 0.84
CA LEU A 302 9.34 -22.97 0.93
C LEU A 302 10.61 -22.90 0.06
N GLU A 303 11.43 -23.94 0.10
CA GLU A 303 12.69 -24.03 -0.63
C GLU A 303 12.45 -24.01 -2.14
N LEU A 304 11.55 -24.87 -2.60
CA LEU A 304 11.26 -25.08 -4.02
C LEU A 304 10.59 -23.85 -4.66
N ASP A 305 9.59 -23.28 -4.00
CA ASP A 305 8.77 -22.21 -4.58
C ASP A 305 9.31 -20.80 -4.29
N TRP A 306 10.10 -20.61 -3.24
CA TRP A 306 10.39 -19.26 -2.72
C TRP A 306 11.83 -18.96 -2.33
N LEU A 307 12.68 -19.95 -2.05
CA LEU A 307 14.11 -19.69 -1.76
C LEU A 307 14.98 -19.77 -3.03
N GLY A 308 14.45 -20.32 -4.13
CA GLY A 308 15.10 -20.39 -5.44
C GLY A 308 14.86 -19.18 -6.35
N GLU A 309 14.84 -19.46 -7.66
CA GLU A 309 14.72 -18.46 -8.73
C GLU A 309 13.38 -17.71 -8.68
N ALA A 310 12.27 -18.40 -8.46
CA ALA A 310 10.93 -17.80 -8.43
C ALA A 310 10.79 -16.72 -7.35
N GLY A 311 11.32 -16.97 -6.15
CA GLY A 311 11.36 -15.98 -5.07
C GLY A 311 12.30 -14.81 -5.37
N THR A 312 13.44 -15.08 -6.00
CA THR A 312 14.38 -14.03 -6.45
C THR A 312 13.73 -13.13 -7.50
N GLN A 313 13.00 -13.70 -8.46
CA GLN A 313 12.25 -12.96 -9.47
C GLN A 313 11.16 -12.11 -8.82
N LEU A 314 10.37 -12.65 -7.89
CA LEU A 314 9.36 -11.87 -7.15
C LEU A 314 9.98 -10.64 -6.48
N LEU A 315 11.11 -10.81 -5.78
CA LEU A 315 11.76 -9.69 -5.12
C LEU A 315 12.34 -8.67 -6.11
N THR A 316 12.74 -9.12 -7.30
CA THR A 316 13.20 -8.26 -8.40
C THR A 316 12.04 -7.46 -8.99
N ASP A 317 10.89 -8.10 -9.23
CA ASP A 317 9.68 -7.46 -9.73
C ASP A 317 9.21 -6.38 -8.73
N ILE A 318 9.14 -6.72 -7.43
CA ILE A 318 8.77 -5.75 -6.39
C ILE A 318 9.79 -4.61 -6.30
N PHE A 319 11.08 -4.89 -6.50
CA PHE A 319 12.10 -3.84 -6.56
C PHE A 319 11.87 -2.91 -7.76
N GLY A 320 11.54 -3.47 -8.93
CA GLY A 320 11.21 -2.70 -10.14
C GLY A 320 10.02 -1.76 -9.96
N LEU A 321 9.03 -2.14 -9.15
CA LEU A 321 7.91 -1.25 -8.77
C LEU A 321 8.40 0.05 -8.11
N SER A 322 9.57 0.05 -7.47
CA SER A 322 10.09 1.25 -6.83
C SER A 322 10.49 2.34 -7.83
N GLU A 323 11.00 1.96 -9.01
CA GLU A 323 11.29 2.92 -10.09
C GLU A 323 10.00 3.40 -10.74
N LEU A 324 9.04 2.48 -10.99
CA LEU A 324 7.73 2.87 -11.51
C LEU A 324 7.04 3.90 -10.63
N LEU A 325 7.08 3.71 -9.30
CA LEU A 325 6.50 4.66 -8.35
C LEU A 325 7.29 5.97 -8.26
N ARG A 326 8.63 5.93 -8.36
CA ARG A 326 9.45 7.16 -8.41
C ARG A 326 9.16 7.97 -9.68
N ASN A 327 9.04 7.31 -10.82
CA ASN A 327 8.73 7.94 -12.10
C ASN A 327 7.30 8.50 -12.10
N ALA A 328 6.34 7.78 -11.52
CA ALA A 328 4.96 8.25 -11.33
C ALA A 328 4.83 9.40 -10.31
N ALA A 329 5.84 9.60 -9.43
CA ALA A 329 5.88 10.73 -8.50
C ALA A 329 6.30 12.05 -9.18
N GLY A 330 6.93 11.99 -10.35
CA GLY A 330 6.95 13.13 -11.27
C GLY A 330 5.54 13.27 -11.85
N SER A 331 4.96 14.48 -11.83
CA SER A 331 3.64 14.77 -12.43
C SER A 331 3.49 14.15 -13.83
N PRO A 332 2.26 13.95 -14.37
CA PRO A 332 2.10 13.76 -15.79
C PRO A 332 2.70 15.00 -16.46
N VAL A 333 3.95 14.89 -16.91
CA VAL A 333 4.54 15.87 -17.79
C VAL A 333 3.70 15.73 -19.05
N GLU A 334 2.92 16.76 -19.40
CA GLU A 334 2.48 16.90 -20.79
C GLU A 334 3.77 16.98 -21.60
N ILE A 335 4.05 15.91 -22.32
CA ILE A 335 5.25 15.81 -23.14
C ILE A 335 4.87 16.41 -24.48
N GLU A 336 5.16 17.69 -24.64
CA GLU A 336 4.92 18.43 -25.88
C GLU A 336 6.25 18.70 -26.62
N ARG A 337 6.21 18.74 -27.96
CA ARG A 337 7.32 19.28 -28.78
C ARG A 337 6.84 20.50 -29.54
N LYS A 338 7.73 21.51 -29.65
CA LYS A 338 7.41 22.79 -30.28
C LYS A 338 8.36 23.10 -31.43
N TYR A 339 7.81 23.59 -32.53
CA TYR A 339 8.57 23.95 -33.72
C TYR A 339 8.26 25.38 -34.13
N LEU A 340 9.31 26.14 -34.43
CA LEU A 340 9.19 27.47 -35.02
C LEU A 340 9.00 27.32 -36.53
N LEU A 341 7.94 27.92 -37.07
CA LEU A 341 7.63 27.86 -38.50
C LEU A 341 7.97 29.17 -39.21
N ALA A 342 8.33 29.05 -40.49
CA ALA A 342 8.59 30.20 -41.37
C ALA A 342 7.32 30.93 -41.80
N SER A 343 6.20 30.22 -41.91
CA SER A 343 4.89 30.78 -42.25
C SER A 343 3.77 29.82 -41.85
N LEU A 344 2.52 30.31 -41.89
CA LEU A 344 1.35 29.47 -41.69
C LEU A 344 1.21 28.46 -42.86
N PRO A 345 1.06 27.15 -42.60
CA PRO A 345 0.89 26.15 -43.66
C PRO A 345 -0.44 26.29 -44.40
N ASP A 346 -0.47 26.12 -45.72
CA ASP A 346 -1.69 26.25 -46.53
C ASP A 346 -2.83 25.31 -46.09
N VAL A 347 -2.47 24.13 -45.57
CA VAL A 347 -3.43 23.13 -45.08
C VAL A 347 -4.29 23.62 -43.91
N THR A 348 -3.90 24.71 -43.23
CA THR A 348 -4.69 25.26 -42.12
C THR A 348 -5.93 26.04 -42.58
N GLN A 349 -6.07 26.33 -43.88
CA GLN A 349 -7.23 27.05 -44.43
C GLN A 349 -8.54 26.28 -44.23
N ASP A 350 -8.48 24.94 -44.35
CA ASP A 350 -9.64 24.05 -44.18
C ASP A 350 -9.68 23.41 -42.77
N ALA A 351 -8.72 23.74 -41.90
CA ALA A 351 -8.62 23.16 -40.56
C ALA A 351 -9.63 23.78 -39.59
N THR A 352 -10.07 22.98 -38.60
CA THR A 352 -10.84 23.51 -37.48
C THR A 352 -9.96 24.51 -36.73
N SER A 353 -10.45 25.73 -36.54
CA SER A 353 -9.71 26.78 -35.86
C SER A 353 -10.51 27.45 -34.76
N VAL A 354 -9.78 27.99 -33.79
CA VAL A 354 -10.31 28.75 -32.67
C VAL A 354 -9.51 30.03 -32.47
N GLU A 355 -10.18 31.11 -32.11
CA GLU A 355 -9.51 32.33 -31.66
C GLU A 355 -9.36 32.29 -30.14
N ILE A 356 -8.14 32.51 -29.67
CA ILE A 356 -7.78 32.41 -28.26
C ILE A 356 -7.22 33.76 -27.80
N GLU A 357 -7.93 34.40 -26.89
CA GLU A 357 -7.41 35.51 -26.09
C GLU A 357 -7.09 34.99 -24.69
N GLN A 358 -5.85 35.14 -24.26
CA GLN A 358 -5.42 34.68 -22.95
C GLN A 358 -4.53 35.70 -22.26
N GLY A 359 -4.63 35.72 -20.93
CA GLY A 359 -3.87 36.64 -20.09
C GLY A 359 -3.43 35.95 -18.82
N TRP A 360 -2.23 36.30 -18.36
CA TRP A 360 -1.67 35.80 -17.11
C TRP A 360 -1.75 36.89 -16.06
N ILE A 361 -2.30 36.53 -14.90
CA ILE A 361 -2.28 37.38 -13.73
C ILE A 361 -0.90 37.24 -13.09
N PRO A 362 -0.12 38.33 -12.95
CA PRO A 362 1.23 38.27 -12.40
C PRO A 362 1.23 37.76 -10.95
N GLY A 363 2.08 36.79 -10.66
CA GLY A 363 2.28 36.26 -9.31
C GLY A 363 3.53 35.38 -9.22
N GLU A 364 4.18 35.35 -8.06
CA GLU A 364 5.44 34.60 -7.87
C GLU A 364 5.24 33.13 -7.47
N ARG A 365 4.09 32.81 -6.83
CA ARG A 365 3.78 31.46 -6.31
C ARG A 365 2.52 30.85 -6.89
N LEU A 366 1.58 31.71 -7.27
CA LEU A 366 0.32 31.40 -7.91
C LEU A 366 0.34 32.10 -9.25
N MET A 367 0.33 31.32 -10.32
CA MET A 367 0.16 31.85 -11.67
C MET A 367 -1.22 31.47 -12.15
N GLU A 368 -1.98 32.47 -12.54
CA GLU A 368 -3.34 32.27 -12.99
C GLU A 368 -3.44 32.72 -14.44
N ARG A 369 -4.00 31.86 -15.28
CA ARG A 369 -4.26 32.14 -16.69
C ARG A 369 -5.76 32.13 -16.88
N ILE A 370 -6.27 33.15 -17.53
CA ILE A 370 -7.65 33.19 -18.01
C ILE A 370 -7.65 33.19 -19.53
N ARG A 371 -8.62 32.50 -20.12
CA ARG A 371 -8.72 32.30 -21.56
C ARG A 371 -10.15 32.51 -22.03
N ARG A 372 -10.32 33.26 -23.12
CA ARG A 372 -11.54 33.36 -23.91
C ARG A 372 -11.28 32.64 -25.23
N VAL A 373 -12.08 31.62 -25.53
CA VAL A 373 -12.01 30.83 -26.77
C VAL A 373 -13.26 31.13 -27.59
N VAL A 374 -13.07 31.49 -28.86
CA VAL A 374 -14.16 31.71 -29.82
C VAL A 374 -14.06 30.66 -30.92
N GLN A 375 -15.14 29.88 -31.09
CA GLN A 375 -15.27 28.87 -32.13
C GLN A 375 -16.70 28.86 -32.65
N ASN A 376 -16.91 29.02 -33.96
CA ASN A 376 -18.24 29.00 -34.59
C ASN A 376 -19.28 29.91 -33.88
N ASP A 377 -18.90 31.15 -33.60
CA ASP A 377 -19.68 32.15 -32.84
C ASP A 377 -20.04 31.77 -31.38
N GLN A 378 -19.56 30.62 -30.88
CA GLN A 378 -19.65 30.24 -29.47
C GLN A 378 -18.42 30.73 -28.70
N VAL A 379 -18.65 31.20 -27.48
CA VAL A 379 -17.60 31.74 -26.60
C VAL A 379 -17.53 30.92 -25.32
N THR A 380 -16.35 30.40 -25.00
CA THR A 380 -16.07 29.67 -23.76
C THR A 380 -15.00 30.41 -22.97
N TYR A 381 -15.17 30.50 -21.65
CA TYR A 381 -14.19 31.09 -20.75
C TYR A 381 -13.59 30.02 -19.85
N LEU A 382 -12.27 29.97 -19.79
CA LEU A 382 -11.53 29.02 -18.97
C LEU A 382 -10.65 29.77 -17.99
N ARG A 383 -10.51 29.20 -16.80
CA ARG A 383 -9.60 29.65 -15.75
C ARG A 383 -8.67 28.51 -15.40
N THR A 384 -7.38 28.78 -15.49
CA THR A 384 -6.32 27.83 -15.16
C THR A 384 -5.51 28.38 -14.00
N VAL A 385 -5.43 27.64 -12.90
CA VAL A 385 -4.61 27.97 -11.74
C VAL A 385 -3.41 27.04 -11.72
N LYS A 386 -2.21 27.60 -11.94
CA LYS A 386 -0.93 26.90 -11.79
C LYS A 386 -0.29 27.30 -10.47
N LEU A 387 -0.16 26.34 -9.55
CA LEU A 387 0.43 26.53 -8.23
C LEU A 387 1.79 25.82 -8.14
N GLY A 388 2.85 26.55 -7.78
CA GLY A 388 4.19 26.02 -7.51
C GLY A 388 5.29 26.51 -8.46
N SER A 389 6.55 26.22 -8.09
CA SER A 389 7.76 26.45 -8.90
C SER A 389 8.65 25.19 -8.87
N GLY A 390 9.39 24.92 -9.94
CA GLY A 390 10.18 23.68 -10.09
C GLY A 390 9.39 22.48 -10.68
N VAL A 391 9.76 21.26 -10.25
CA VAL A 391 9.45 19.96 -10.92
C VAL A 391 8.02 19.44 -10.66
N GLN A 392 7.23 20.06 -9.79
CA GLN A 392 5.81 19.75 -9.61
C GLN A 392 4.99 21.03 -9.65
N ARG A 393 4.03 21.09 -10.58
CA ARG A 393 3.05 22.17 -10.73
C ARG A 393 1.66 21.55 -10.59
N ILE A 394 0.82 22.12 -9.72
CA ILE A 394 -0.60 21.76 -9.69
C ILE A 394 -1.29 22.66 -10.71
N GLU A 395 -1.92 22.07 -11.71
CA GLU A 395 -2.73 22.79 -12.70
C GLU A 395 -4.19 22.39 -12.52
N ILE A 396 -5.03 23.37 -12.23
CA ILE A 396 -6.49 23.21 -12.16
C ILE A 396 -7.06 24.05 -13.29
N GLU A 397 -7.70 23.42 -14.26
CA GLU A 397 -8.47 24.11 -15.30
C GLU A 397 -9.97 23.90 -15.08
N GLU A 398 -10.72 24.99 -15.09
CA GLU A 398 -12.17 24.99 -14.92
C GLU A 398 -12.83 25.97 -15.90
N GLU A 399 -14.06 25.66 -16.33
CA GLU A 399 -14.90 26.63 -17.03
C GLU A 399 -15.34 27.74 -16.07
N THR A 400 -15.36 28.98 -16.54
CA THR A 400 -15.72 30.15 -15.75
C THR A 400 -16.77 31.02 -16.45
N SER A 401 -17.35 31.98 -15.74
CA SER A 401 -18.36 32.87 -16.32
C SER A 401 -17.73 34.06 -17.04
N ALA A 402 -18.47 34.66 -17.97
CA ALA A 402 -18.07 35.89 -18.65
C ALA A 402 -17.79 37.05 -17.67
N GLU A 403 -18.55 37.11 -16.57
CA GLU A 403 -18.40 38.10 -15.50
C GLU A 403 -17.06 37.96 -14.76
N VAL A 404 -16.71 36.73 -14.39
CA VAL A 404 -15.43 36.43 -13.73
C VAL A 404 -14.27 36.71 -14.68
N PHE A 405 -14.37 36.26 -15.94
CA PHE A 405 -13.36 36.56 -16.95
C PHE A 405 -13.14 38.06 -17.10
N ALA A 406 -14.20 38.87 -17.25
CA ALA A 406 -14.09 40.31 -17.44
C ALA A 406 -13.41 41.01 -16.26
N ALA A 407 -13.75 40.63 -15.03
CA ALA A 407 -13.12 41.17 -13.82
C ALA A 407 -11.63 40.81 -13.74
N MET A 408 -11.28 39.56 -14.04
CA MET A 408 -9.91 39.07 -13.98
C MET A 408 -9.05 39.55 -15.16
N TRP A 409 -9.66 39.82 -16.32
CA TRP A 409 -8.97 40.33 -17.52
C TRP A 409 -8.30 41.67 -17.27
N LEU A 410 -8.86 42.52 -16.41
CA LEU A 410 -8.23 43.78 -16.01
C LEU A 410 -6.87 43.56 -15.34
N LEU A 411 -6.67 42.43 -14.66
CA LEU A 411 -5.44 42.10 -13.93
C LEU A 411 -4.33 41.53 -14.82
N THR A 412 -4.62 41.24 -16.10
CA THR A 412 -3.64 40.66 -17.04
C THR A 412 -2.93 41.71 -17.90
N ALA A 413 -3.12 43.00 -17.61
CA ALA A 413 -2.49 44.08 -18.38
C ALA A 413 -0.95 43.93 -18.40
N GLY A 414 -0.36 44.00 -19.60
CA GLY A 414 1.07 43.77 -19.80
C GLY A 414 1.48 42.29 -19.90
N LYS A 415 0.52 41.37 -19.87
CA LYS A 415 0.69 39.91 -19.91
C LYS A 415 -0.42 39.24 -20.70
N ARG A 416 -0.64 39.65 -21.96
CA ARG A 416 -1.66 39.06 -22.84
C ARG A 416 -1.08 38.46 -24.12
N VAL A 417 -1.77 37.45 -24.65
CA VAL A 417 -1.53 36.84 -25.95
C VAL A 417 -2.87 36.68 -26.65
N CYS A 418 -2.89 37.03 -27.93
CA CYS A 418 -3.98 36.70 -28.85
C CYS A 418 -3.40 35.83 -29.97
N LYS A 419 -4.05 34.70 -30.26
CA LYS A 419 -3.63 33.77 -31.32
C LYS A 419 -4.82 33.07 -31.94
N ARG A 420 -4.66 32.63 -33.19
CA ARG A 420 -5.55 31.67 -33.84
C ARG A 420 -4.88 30.30 -33.86
N ARG A 421 -5.53 29.31 -33.27
CA ARG A 421 -5.05 27.92 -33.20
C ARG A 421 -5.78 27.08 -34.23
N HIS A 422 -5.05 26.38 -35.07
CA HIS A 422 -5.57 25.42 -36.04
C HIS A 422 -5.24 24.00 -35.59
N TYR A 423 -6.24 23.11 -35.61
CA TYR A 423 -6.10 21.71 -35.23
C TYR A 423 -6.00 20.82 -36.48
N LEU A 424 -4.96 19.99 -36.55
CA LEU A 424 -4.72 19.06 -37.63
C LEU A 424 -4.44 17.66 -37.07
N GLU A 425 -5.28 16.69 -37.45
CA GLU A 425 -5.09 15.29 -37.08
C GLU A 425 -4.21 14.59 -38.13
N VAL A 426 -3.05 14.08 -37.70
CA VAL A 426 -2.13 13.34 -38.57
C VAL A 426 -1.62 12.12 -37.82
N ASP A 427 -1.84 10.94 -38.40
CA ASP A 427 -1.36 9.65 -37.89
C ASP A 427 -1.71 9.37 -36.40
N GLY A 428 -2.87 9.87 -35.96
CA GLY A 428 -3.36 9.68 -34.59
C GLY A 428 -2.80 10.67 -33.57
N PHE A 429 -2.05 11.68 -34.00
CA PHE A 429 -1.62 12.81 -33.20
C PHE A 429 -2.31 14.09 -33.63
N THR A 430 -2.70 14.90 -32.64
CA THR A 430 -3.22 16.24 -32.87
C THR A 430 -2.05 17.23 -32.93
N TRP A 431 -1.92 17.91 -34.06
CA TRP A 431 -1.03 19.06 -34.22
C TRP A 431 -1.80 20.36 -33.99
N GLU A 432 -1.25 21.24 -33.16
CA GLU A 432 -1.76 22.57 -32.90
C GLU A 432 -0.86 23.61 -33.57
N ILE A 433 -1.38 24.32 -34.57
CA ILE A 433 -0.66 25.39 -35.27
C ILE A 433 -1.18 26.75 -34.79
N ASP A 434 -0.34 27.47 -34.06
CA ASP A 434 -0.65 28.78 -33.48
C ASP A 434 -0.10 29.91 -34.35
N ALA A 435 -0.99 30.73 -34.92
CA ALA A 435 -0.65 32.01 -35.53
C ALA A 435 -0.95 33.15 -34.54
N PHE A 436 0.06 33.88 -34.10
CA PHE A 436 -0.10 34.97 -33.14
C PHE A 436 -0.66 36.22 -33.82
N CYS A 437 -1.65 36.87 -33.21
CA CYS A 437 -2.39 37.97 -33.84
C CYS A 437 -1.67 39.32 -33.76
N ASP A 438 -0.71 39.47 -32.85
CA ASP A 438 -0.04 40.73 -32.54
C ASP A 438 1.40 40.83 -33.08
N ARG A 439 1.91 39.75 -33.69
CA ARG A 439 3.28 39.63 -34.21
C ARG A 439 3.36 38.56 -35.29
N ASP A 440 4.34 38.66 -36.16
CA ASP A 440 4.63 37.63 -37.16
C ASP A 440 5.35 36.45 -36.51
N LEU A 441 4.58 35.54 -35.90
CA LEU A 441 5.07 34.33 -35.23
C LEU A 441 4.08 33.20 -35.46
N VAL A 442 4.61 32.06 -35.89
CA VAL A 442 3.87 30.81 -36.06
C VAL A 442 4.59 29.67 -35.34
N LEU A 443 3.87 28.96 -34.47
CA LEU A 443 4.39 27.80 -33.73
C LEU A 443 3.54 26.56 -34.04
N ALA A 444 4.19 25.41 -34.17
CA ALA A 444 3.54 24.11 -34.18
C ALA A 444 3.83 23.37 -32.88
N GLU A 445 2.80 22.88 -32.21
CA GLU A 445 2.88 22.07 -31.00
C GLU A 445 2.25 20.68 -31.27
N ILE A 446 2.85 19.63 -30.70
CA ILE A 446 2.30 18.26 -30.72
C ILE A 446 2.42 17.65 -29.34
N GLU A 447 1.33 17.08 -28.83
CA GLU A 447 1.31 16.30 -27.58
C GLU A 447 1.70 14.84 -27.83
N LEU A 448 2.56 14.30 -26.96
CA LEU A 448 3.10 12.96 -27.09
C LEU A 448 2.83 12.12 -25.82
N PRO A 449 2.60 10.80 -25.98
CA PRO A 449 2.47 9.90 -24.85
C PRO A 449 3.75 9.76 -24.01
N THR A 450 4.93 9.90 -24.62
CA THR A 450 6.24 9.74 -23.98
C THR A 450 7.30 10.63 -24.63
N ALA A 451 8.37 10.96 -23.90
CA ALA A 451 9.47 11.82 -24.38
C ALA A 451 10.34 11.15 -25.45
N THR A 452 10.24 9.83 -25.55
CA THR A 452 10.96 9.01 -26.54
C THR A 452 10.10 8.68 -27.76
N THR A 453 8.84 9.14 -27.82
CA THR A 453 7.98 8.91 -28.99
C THR A 453 8.61 9.58 -30.21
N PRO A 454 8.94 8.83 -31.29
CA PRO A 454 9.47 9.43 -32.50
C PRO A 454 8.39 10.32 -33.14
N VAL A 455 8.78 11.53 -33.55
CA VAL A 455 7.90 12.45 -34.27
C VAL A 455 8.35 12.51 -35.72
N GLU A 456 7.53 12.00 -36.62
CA GLU A 456 7.69 12.16 -38.05
C GLU A 456 7.00 13.45 -38.47
N LEU A 457 7.76 14.40 -39.04
CA LEU A 457 7.19 15.66 -39.51
C LEU A 457 6.36 15.40 -40.77
N PRO A 458 5.08 15.80 -40.81
CA PRO A 458 4.27 15.67 -42.00
C PRO A 458 4.89 16.39 -43.21
N ALA A 459 4.70 15.85 -44.42
CA ALA A 459 5.32 16.38 -45.65
C ALA A 459 4.96 17.86 -45.92
N TRP A 460 3.81 18.32 -45.45
CA TRP A 460 3.36 19.72 -45.56
C TRP A 460 4.00 20.64 -44.50
N LEU A 461 4.44 20.09 -43.36
CA LEU A 461 5.01 20.83 -42.24
C LEU A 461 6.54 20.93 -42.35
N ALA A 462 7.19 19.83 -42.74
CA ALA A 462 8.66 19.71 -42.76
C ALA A 462 9.38 20.85 -43.53
N PRO A 463 8.90 21.34 -44.70
CA PRO A 463 9.54 22.45 -45.41
C PRO A 463 9.43 23.81 -44.71
N LEU A 464 8.47 23.96 -43.80
CA LEU A 464 8.18 25.21 -43.09
C LEU A 464 8.84 25.28 -41.71
N VAL A 465 9.31 24.15 -41.16
CA VAL A 465 10.00 24.10 -39.88
C VAL A 465 11.38 24.78 -40.01
N ILE A 466 11.58 25.86 -39.28
CA ILE A 466 12.89 26.50 -39.15
C ILE A 466 13.76 25.66 -38.22
N ARG A 467 13.24 25.33 -37.03
CA ARG A 467 13.90 24.51 -36.00
C ARG A 467 12.92 24.13 -34.87
N GLU A 468 13.32 23.15 -34.08
CA GLU A 468 12.66 22.84 -32.80
C GLU A 468 13.03 23.87 -31.72
N VAL A 469 12.05 24.25 -30.91
CA VAL A 469 12.15 25.25 -29.83
C VAL A 469 11.56 24.75 -28.49
N THR A 470 11.40 23.43 -28.35
CA THR A 470 10.76 22.78 -27.19
C THR A 470 11.31 23.25 -25.83
N ASP A 471 12.64 23.38 -25.70
CA ASP A 471 13.30 23.76 -24.44
C ASP A 471 13.53 25.28 -24.30
N GLU A 472 13.06 26.08 -25.24
CA GLU A 472 13.34 27.52 -25.28
C GLU A 472 12.24 28.33 -24.62
N ALA A 473 12.54 28.82 -23.42
CA ALA A 473 11.59 29.56 -22.60
C ALA A 473 10.99 30.78 -23.33
N GLU A 474 11.69 31.42 -24.25
CA GLU A 474 11.17 32.59 -25.00
C GLU A 474 9.97 32.28 -25.89
N PHE A 475 9.78 31.02 -26.28
CA PHE A 475 8.62 30.55 -27.07
C PHE A 475 7.47 30.01 -26.21
N CYS A 476 7.60 30.04 -24.88
CA CYS A 476 6.49 29.74 -23.98
C CYS A 476 5.45 30.88 -24.03
N ASN A 477 4.17 30.52 -24.17
CA ASN A 477 3.05 31.48 -24.24
C ASN A 477 3.06 32.56 -23.13
N ILE A 478 3.45 32.23 -21.90
CA ILE A 478 3.58 33.20 -20.80
C ILE A 478 4.69 34.23 -21.01
N ASN A 479 5.80 33.84 -21.64
CA ASN A 479 6.94 34.71 -21.91
C ASN A 479 6.71 35.54 -23.18
N LEU A 480 5.87 35.03 -24.10
CA LEU A 480 5.36 35.79 -25.23
C LEU A 480 4.32 36.85 -24.82
N ALA A 481 3.71 36.72 -23.64
CA ALA A 481 2.68 37.62 -23.17
C ALA A 481 3.20 39.03 -22.88
N ARG A 482 2.57 40.04 -23.50
CA ARG A 482 2.98 41.46 -23.42
C ARG A 482 1.81 42.38 -23.13
#